data_AF-A0A848ZP88-F1
#
_entry.id   AF-A0A848ZP88-F1
#
_cell.length_a   1.000
_cell.length_b   1.000
_cell.length_c   1.000
_cell.angle_alpha   90.00
_cell.angle_beta   90.00
_cell.angle_gamma   90.00
#
_symmetry.space_group_name_H-M   'P 1'
#
loop_
_entity.id
_entity.type
_entity.pdbx_description
1 polymer ?
#
loop_
_entity_poly.entity_id
_entity_poly.type
_entity_poly.pdbx_seq_one_letter_code
_entity_poly.pdbx_strand_id
1 'polypeptide(L)'
;RKAIRDHVITADVDSTSSHVVPNLRHKTALMEAFKYLGNASGNMREGLPLEVIALDLNSGLEALGEIIGETTHDEIIEKIFSEFCLGK
;
A
#
# COMPACT_ATOMS: atom_id res chain seq x y z
N ARG A 1 -18.18 40.38 -4.71
CA ARG A 1 -18.40 38.99 -4.20
C ARG A 1 -18.61 37.92 -5.29
N LYS A 2 -18.88 38.26 -6.56
CA LYS A 2 -18.98 37.28 -7.67
C LYS A 2 -17.64 36.94 -8.35
N ALA A 3 -16.70 37.89 -8.41
CA ALA A 3 -15.45 37.75 -9.18
C ALA A 3 -14.40 36.78 -8.61
N ILE A 4 -14.38 36.54 -7.29
CA ILE A 4 -13.39 35.62 -6.67
C ILE A 4 -13.77 34.15 -6.92
N ARG A 5 -15.05 33.85 -7.18
CA ARG A 5 -15.52 32.47 -7.38
C ARG A 5 -15.07 31.90 -8.72
N ASP A 6 -15.06 32.72 -9.77
CA ASP A 6 -14.73 32.25 -11.12
C ASP A 6 -13.22 32.05 -11.32
N HIS A 7 -12.37 32.66 -10.48
CA HIS A 7 -10.91 32.52 -10.61
C HIS A 7 -10.30 31.36 -9.81
N VAL A 8 -11.04 30.81 -8.83
CA VAL A 8 -10.60 29.61 -8.10
C VAL A 8 -11.00 28.32 -8.83
N ILE A 9 -11.96 28.39 -9.78
CA ILE A 9 -12.44 27.23 -10.54
C ILE A 9 -11.69 27.09 -11.88
N THR A 10 -10.86 28.06 -12.28
CA THR A 10 -10.28 28.10 -13.65
C THR A 10 -8.82 28.59 -13.68
N ALA A 11 -8.02 28.20 -12.69
CA ALA A 11 -6.57 28.39 -12.75
C ALA A 11 -5.86 27.09 -12.28
N ASP A 12 -5.33 26.37 -13.28
CA ASP A 12 -4.39 25.25 -13.19
C ASP A 12 -4.79 24.02 -12.36
N VAL A 13 -5.76 23.27 -12.87
CA VAL A 13 -5.63 21.81 -12.83
C VAL A 13 -4.79 21.42 -14.05
N ASP A 14 -3.48 21.59 -13.90
CA ASP A 14 -2.51 20.96 -14.79
C ASP A 14 -2.65 19.45 -14.61
N SER A 15 -3.35 18.83 -15.56
CA SER A 15 -3.72 17.43 -15.59
C SER A 15 -2.56 16.56 -16.08
N THR A 16 -1.37 16.77 -15.53
CA THR A 16 -0.22 15.88 -15.71
C THR A 16 0.40 15.52 -14.35
N SER A 17 0.19 14.26 -13.96
CA SER A 17 0.98 13.45 -13.01
C SER A 17 1.02 13.76 -11.50
N SER A 18 -0.06 14.26 -10.90
CA SER A 18 -0.21 14.23 -9.43
C SER A 18 -1.51 13.56 -8.99
N HIS A 19 -1.71 12.31 -9.40
CA HIS A 19 -2.63 11.40 -8.71
C HIS A 19 -1.98 10.90 -7.41
N VAL A 20 -1.73 11.87 -6.53
CA VAL A 20 -1.35 11.68 -5.14
C VAL A 20 -2.58 11.11 -4.44
N VAL A 21 -2.70 9.78 -4.47
CA VAL A 21 -3.38 8.99 -3.43
C VAL A 21 -2.29 8.30 -2.61
N PRO A 22 -1.45 9.01 -1.81
CA PRO A 22 -0.27 8.43 -1.19
C PRO A 22 -0.48 8.20 0.30
N ASN A 23 -1.70 8.36 0.82
CA ASN A 23 -1.93 8.23 2.25
C ASN A 23 -2.60 6.92 2.61
N LEU A 24 -3.66 6.50 1.88
CA LEU A 24 -4.43 5.34 2.31
C LEU A 24 -3.66 4.02 2.17
N ARG A 25 -3.04 3.76 1.00
CA ARG A 25 -2.27 2.54 0.77
C ARG A 25 -1.08 2.40 1.73
N HIS A 26 -0.27 3.45 1.83
CA HIS A 26 0.86 3.47 2.77
C HIS A 26 0.41 3.36 4.24
N LYS A 27 -0.72 3.97 4.60
CA LYS A 27 -1.29 3.83 5.94
C LYS A 27 -1.72 2.39 6.23
N THR A 28 -2.38 1.73 5.28
CA THR A 28 -2.77 0.32 5.42
C THR A 28 -1.55 -0.56 5.61
N ALA A 29 -0.56 -0.44 4.73
CA ALA A 29 0.71 -1.15 4.81
C ALA A 29 1.43 -0.97 6.17
N LEU A 30 1.51 0.27 6.67
CA LEU A 30 2.09 0.55 7.99
C LEU A 30 1.28 -0.07 9.14
N MET A 31 -0.06 -0.06 9.05
CA MET A 31 -0.91 -0.67 10.07
C MET A 31 -0.77 -2.19 10.11
N GLU A 32 -0.65 -2.83 8.94
CA GLU A 32 -0.44 -4.27 8.83
C GLU A 32 0.96 -4.67 9.32
N ALA A 33 2.00 -3.94 8.91
CA ALA A 33 3.35 -4.14 9.42
C ALA A 33 3.39 -4.02 10.95
N PHE A 34 2.76 -2.99 11.53
CA PHE A 34 2.69 -2.83 12.97
C PHE A 34 2.01 -4.01 13.67
N LYS A 35 0.90 -4.52 13.10
CA LYS A 35 0.18 -5.69 13.62
C LYS A 35 1.08 -6.93 13.63
N TYR A 36 1.70 -7.27 12.50
CA TYR A 36 2.53 -8.47 12.38
C TYR A 36 3.78 -8.40 13.26
N LEU A 37 4.46 -7.26 13.32
CA LEU A 37 5.61 -7.08 14.22
C LEU A 37 5.19 -7.17 15.70
N GLY A 38 4.00 -6.67 16.03
CA GLY A 38 3.38 -6.84 17.35
C GLY A 38 3.13 -8.31 17.69
N ASN A 39 2.58 -9.07 16.74
CA ASN A 39 2.38 -10.51 16.87
C ASN A 39 3.69 -11.27 17.04
N ALA A 40 4.70 -11.02 16.20
CA ALA A 40 6.03 -11.62 16.33
C ALA A 40 6.63 -11.38 17.71
N SER A 41 6.50 -10.15 18.22
CA SER A 41 6.96 -9.79 19.57
C SER A 41 6.18 -10.51 20.68
N GLY A 42 4.86 -10.67 20.52
CA GLY A 42 4.01 -11.46 21.42
C GLY A 42 4.38 -12.94 21.42
N ASN A 43 4.44 -13.53 20.22
CA ASN A 43 4.78 -14.93 19.97
C ASN A 43 6.16 -15.29 20.51
N MET A 44 7.13 -14.38 20.41
CA MET A 44 8.45 -14.54 21.01
C MET A 44 8.39 -14.54 22.55
N ARG A 45 7.55 -13.69 23.17
CA ARG A 45 7.36 -13.70 24.64
C ARG A 45 6.62 -14.94 25.12
N GLU A 46 5.71 -15.48 24.32
CA GLU A 46 4.94 -16.69 24.63
C GLU A 46 5.72 -17.98 24.36
N GLY A 47 6.90 -17.90 23.75
CA GLY A 47 7.75 -19.06 23.47
C GLY A 47 7.20 -19.94 22.34
N LEU A 48 6.47 -19.36 21.39
CA LEU A 48 6.01 -20.08 20.21
C LEU A 48 7.18 -20.54 19.32
N PRO A 49 6.96 -21.55 18.45
CA PRO A 49 7.98 -22.02 17.52
C PRO A 49 8.54 -20.88 16.65
N LEU A 50 9.83 -20.99 16.31
CA LEU A 50 10.51 -20.00 15.49
C LEU A 50 9.88 -19.86 14.11
N GLU A 51 9.28 -20.92 13.55
CA GLU A 51 8.56 -20.85 12.28
C GLU A 51 7.38 -19.87 12.34
N VAL A 52 6.67 -19.79 13.47
CA VAL A 52 5.52 -18.88 13.65
C VAL A 52 6.00 -17.44 13.75
N ILE A 53 7.07 -17.20 14.53
CA ILE A 53 7.66 -15.87 14.68
C ILE A 53 8.22 -15.37 13.34
N ALA A 54 8.89 -16.25 12.58
CA ALA A 54 9.43 -15.93 11.26
C ALA A 54 8.33 -15.60 10.25
N LEU A 55 7.18 -16.30 10.31
CA LEU A 55 6.03 -15.99 9.45
C LEU A 55 5.51 -14.57 9.69
N ASP A 56 5.31 -14.17 10.95
CA ASP A 56 4.88 -12.81 11.28
C ASP A 56 5.93 -11.76 10.85
N LEU A 57 7.22 -12.02 11.04
CA LEU A 57 8.28 -11.12 10.60
C LEU A 57 8.28 -10.92 9.08
N ASN A 58 8.16 -12.01 8.31
CA ASN A 58 8.09 -11.94 6.85
C ASN A 58 6.83 -11.17 6.39
N SER A 59 5.68 -11.46 6.99
CA SER A 59 4.42 -10.75 6.68
C SER A 59 4.52 -9.25 6.97
N GLY A 60 5.21 -8.87 8.06
CA GLY A 60 5.49 -7.47 8.37
C GLY A 60 6.45 -6.81 7.38
N LEU A 61 7.45 -7.53 6.88
CA LEU A 61 8.37 -7.05 5.86
C LEU A 61 7.69 -6.88 4.50
N GLU A 62 6.84 -7.82 4.09
CA GLU A 62 6.05 -7.73 2.85
C GLU A 62 5.15 -6.48 2.86
N ALA A 63 4.44 -6.24 3.96
CA ALA A 63 3.63 -5.04 4.12
C ALA A 63 4.46 -3.74 4.00
N LEU A 64 5.70 -3.71 4.52
CA LEU A 64 6.60 -2.57 4.32
C LEU A 64 7.11 -2.46 2.88
N GLY A 65 7.31 -3.59 2.19
CA GLY A 65 7.67 -3.67 0.78
C GLY A 65 6.65 -2.96 -0.12
N GLU A 66 5.36 -3.05 0.21
CA GLU A 66 4.31 -2.32 -0.51
C GLU A 66 4.56 -0.80 -0.50
N ILE A 67 5.08 -0.24 0.58
CA ILE A 67 5.31 1.22 0.71
C ILE A 67 6.37 1.69 -0.29
N ILE A 68 7.43 0.91 -0.45
CA ILE A 68 8.53 1.21 -1.38
C ILE A 68 8.24 0.79 -2.82
N GLY A 69 7.10 0.13 -3.05
CA GLY A 69 6.70 -0.36 -4.37
C GLY A 69 7.42 -1.63 -4.78
N GLU A 70 7.91 -2.42 -3.81
CA GLU A 70 8.25 -3.82 -4.05
C GLU A 70 6.96 -4.56 -4.38
N THR A 71 6.68 -4.69 -5.68
CA THR A 71 5.49 -5.36 -6.20
C THR A 71 5.55 -6.83 -5.83
N THR A 72 4.53 -7.33 -5.14
CA THR A 72 4.39 -8.75 -4.86
C THR A 72 4.13 -9.51 -6.17
N HIS A 73 4.45 -10.81 -6.21
CA HIS A 73 4.29 -11.62 -7.42
C HIS A 73 2.83 -11.58 -7.96
N ASP A 74 1.87 -11.49 -7.04
CA ASP A 74 0.44 -11.50 -7.36
C ASP A 74 -0.03 -10.18 -8.00
N GLU A 75 0.52 -9.03 -7.60
CA GLU A 75 0.23 -7.75 -8.26
C GLU A 75 0.81 -7.69 -9.69
N ILE A 76 1.96 -8.33 -9.93
CA ILE A 76 2.52 -8.48 -11.28
C ILE A 76 1.56 -9.32 -12.14
N ILE A 77 1.07 -10.43 -11.59
CA ILE A 77 0.12 -11.32 -12.26
C ILE A 77 -1.19 -10.58 -12.58
N GLU A 78 -1.78 -9.86 -11.63
CA GLU A 78 -2.99 -9.07 -11.86
C GLU A 78 -2.77 -7.97 -12.90
N LYS A 79 -1.62 -7.28 -12.86
CA LYS A 79 -1.29 -6.25 -13.84
C LYS A 79 -1.17 -6.84 -15.24
N ILE A 80 -0.48 -7.98 -15.39
CA ILE A 80 -0.42 -8.73 -16.65
C ILE A 80 -1.84 -9.05 -17.12
N PHE A 81 -2.68 -9.66 -16.28
CA PHE A 81 -4.04 -10.02 -16.69
C PHE A 81 -4.97 -8.82 -16.94
N SER A 82 -4.74 -7.67 -16.31
CA SER A 82 -5.51 -6.44 -16.55
C SER A 82 -5.16 -5.75 -17.87
N GLU A 83 -3.90 -5.83 -18.30
CA GLU A 83 -3.44 -5.36 -19.62
C GLU A 83 -3.80 -6.36 -20.73
N PHE A 84 -3.92 -7.64 -20.39
CA PHE A 84 -4.55 -8.68 -21.23
C PHE A 84 -6.08 -8.68 -21.06
N CYS A 85 -6.72 -7.54 -21.35
CA CYS A 85 -8.08 -7.56 -21.90
C CYS A 85 -8.05 -8.30 -23.25
N LEU A 86 -7.82 -9.61 -23.23
CA LEU A 86 -8.24 -10.53 -24.28
C LEU A 86 -9.76 -10.35 -24.33
N GLY A 87 -10.18 -9.71 -25.41
CA GLY A 87 -11.52 -9.16 -25.59
C GLY A 87 -12.64 -10.15 -25.25
N LYS A 88 -13.77 -9.54 -24.92
CA LYS A 88 -15.09 -10.17 -24.96
C LYS A 88 -15.26 -11.01 -26.23
#